data_AF-A0A5N8YCM4-F1
#
_entry.id   AF-A0A5N8YCM4-F1
#
_cell.length_a   1.000
_cell.length_b   1.000
_cell.length_c   1.000
_cell.angle_alpha   90.00
_cell.angle_beta   90.00
_cell.angle_gamma   90.00
#
_symmetry.space_group_name_H-M   'P 1'
#
loop_
_entity.id
_entity.type
_entity.pdbx_description
1 polymer ?
#
loop_
_entity_poly.entity_id
_entity_poly.type
_entity_poly.pdbx_seq_one_letter_code
_entity_poly.pdbx_strand_id
1 'polypeptide(L)'
;MTAEFNEERRDALVTRLVTSRALLERCLSEVTSDVGMRGTEWSVGDLLEHLGESYYQDMARQFLNEESPQLDVYDPETEWKRCVEQALSRVDDALSIARVLTPKEMNRTGWMSLEPLTVLDTLALCVAHVEEHLAQLKDEIRPREGLSSA
;
A
#
# COMPACT_ATOMS: atom_id res chain seq x y z
N MET A 1 3.28 18.13 33.65
CA MET A 1 3.34 19.01 32.47
C MET A 1 2.44 20.20 32.74
N THR A 2 2.88 21.41 32.39
CA THR A 2 2.05 22.62 32.48
C THR A 2 1.34 22.85 31.15
N ALA A 3 0.22 23.59 31.16
CA ALA A 3 -0.50 23.94 29.92
C ALA A 3 0.38 24.73 28.95
N GLU A 4 1.15 25.69 29.48
CA GLU A 4 2.10 26.52 28.74
C GLU A 4 3.17 25.68 28.02
N PHE A 5 3.76 24.68 28.68
CA PHE A 5 4.70 23.75 28.04
C PHE A 5 4.07 22.95 26.89
N ASN A 6 2.81 22.55 27.04
CA ASN A 6 2.10 21.81 25.98
C ASN A 6 1.73 22.71 24.79
N GLU A 7 1.45 24.00 25.03
CA GLU A 7 1.21 24.99 23.97
C GLU A 7 2.48 25.25 23.16
N GLU A 8 3.62 25.47 23.81
CA GLU A 8 4.92 25.59 23.13
C GLU A 8 5.26 24.34 22.31
N ARG A 9 5.02 23.16 22.89
CA ARG A 9 5.24 21.88 22.20
C ARG A 9 4.32 21.73 20.98
N ARG A 10 3.06 22.13 21.08
CA ARG A 10 2.11 22.13 19.96
C ARG A 10 2.61 23.04 18.84
N ASP A 11 3.01 24.27 19.16
CA ASP A 11 3.42 25.25 18.15
C ASP A 11 4.71 24.82 17.43
N ALA A 12 5.63 24.18 18.15
CA ALA A 12 6.81 23.54 17.56
C ALA A 12 6.44 22.38 16.62
N LEU A 13 5.48 21.53 16.99
CA LEU A 13 5.00 20.44 16.13
C LEU A 13 4.33 20.96 14.85
N VAL A 14 3.47 21.97 14.98
CA VAL A 14 2.80 22.62 13.83
C VAL A 14 3.83 23.20 12.86
N THR A 15 4.81 23.94 13.39
CA THR A 15 5.89 24.52 12.57
C THR A 15 6.66 23.46 11.79
N ARG A 16 6.99 22.34 12.45
CA ARG A 16 7.67 21.20 11.80
C ARG A 16 6.81 20.57 10.72
N LEU A 17 5.53 20.31 10.97
CA LEU A 17 4.63 19.72 9.98
C LEU A 17 4.45 20.61 8.75
N VAL A 18 4.28 21.92 8.94
CA VAL A 18 4.20 22.90 7.84
C VAL A 18 5.49 22.91 7.01
N THR A 19 6.65 22.90 7.68
CA THR A 19 7.95 22.88 7.01
C THR A 19 8.14 21.59 6.22
N SER A 20 7.84 20.44 6.81
CA SER A 20 7.93 19.13 6.14
C SER A 20 6.99 19.03 4.94
N ARG A 21 5.76 19.55 5.04
CA ARG A 21 4.81 19.61 3.93
C ARG A 21 5.38 20.40 2.75
N ALA A 22 5.90 21.61 3.01
CA ALA A 22 6.46 22.46 1.97
C ALA A 22 7.73 21.85 1.33
N LEU A 23 8.54 21.13 2.10
CA LEU A 23 9.69 20.40 1.58
C LEU A 23 9.25 19.22 0.70
N LEU A 24 8.27 18.44 1.16
CA LEU A 24 7.71 17.31 0.40
C LEU A 24 7.15 17.78 -0.95
N GLU A 25 6.35 18.84 -0.96
CA GLU A 25 5.83 19.45 -2.21
C GLU A 25 6.96 19.82 -3.17
N ARG A 26 8.06 20.39 -2.65
CA ARG A 26 9.22 20.75 -3.47
C ARG A 26 9.94 19.53 -4.02
N CYS A 27 10.19 18.51 -3.19
CA CYS A 27 10.85 17.27 -3.61
C CYS A 27 10.05 16.54 -4.70
N LEU A 28 8.72 16.63 -4.68
CA LEU A 28 7.85 15.97 -5.64
C LEU A 28 7.58 16.80 -6.90
N SER A 29 7.89 18.09 -6.89
CA SER A 29 7.47 19.03 -7.96
C SER A 29 7.98 18.69 -9.36
N GLU A 30 9.10 17.98 -9.47
CA GLU A 30 9.72 17.57 -10.73
C GLU A 30 9.60 16.07 -11.01
N VAL A 31 8.97 15.31 -10.11
CA VAL A 31 8.82 13.86 -10.25
C VAL A 31 7.64 13.56 -11.17
N THR A 32 7.94 13.03 -12.36
CA THR A 32 6.91 12.51 -13.28
C THR A 32 6.42 11.14 -12.81
N SER A 33 5.25 10.69 -13.27
CA SER A 33 4.72 9.34 -12.95
C SER A 33 5.70 8.23 -13.33
N ASP A 34 6.34 8.34 -14.50
CA ASP A 34 7.30 7.33 -14.96
C ASP A 34 8.53 7.26 -14.06
N VAL A 35 8.98 8.38 -13.51
CA VAL A 35 10.09 8.38 -12.54
C VAL A 35 9.59 7.94 -11.17
N GLY A 36 8.38 8.34 -10.79
CA GLY A 36 7.81 8.07 -9.48
C GLY A 36 7.56 6.58 -9.23
N MET A 37 7.20 5.85 -10.28
CA MET A 37 6.92 4.40 -10.23
C MET A 37 8.15 3.54 -10.60
N ARG A 38 9.32 4.15 -10.88
CA ARG A 38 10.55 3.39 -11.10
C ARG A 38 11.12 2.89 -9.77
N GLY A 39 11.30 1.60 -9.66
CA GLY A 39 11.98 0.95 -8.54
C GLY A 39 11.57 -0.51 -8.44
N THR A 40 12.52 -1.39 -8.15
CA THR A 40 12.25 -2.81 -7.89
C THR A 40 12.12 -3.11 -6.39
N GLU A 41 12.34 -2.11 -5.53
CA GLU A 41 12.31 -2.25 -4.07
C GLU A 41 11.50 -1.14 -3.39
N TRP A 42 11.88 0.13 -3.62
CA TRP A 42 11.22 1.28 -3.03
C TRP A 42 11.28 2.47 -3.98
N SER A 43 10.20 2.68 -4.70
CA SER A 43 9.99 3.82 -5.58
C SER A 43 9.55 5.06 -4.79
N VAL A 44 9.43 6.20 -5.47
CA VAL A 44 8.80 7.39 -4.87
C VAL A 44 7.32 7.10 -4.59
N GLY A 45 6.66 6.31 -5.45
CA GLY A 45 5.30 5.84 -5.24
C GLY A 45 5.16 5.05 -3.94
N ASP A 46 6.04 4.09 -3.69
CA ASP A 46 6.03 3.27 -2.46
C ASP A 46 6.22 4.13 -1.20
N LEU A 47 7.10 5.13 -1.27
CA LEU A 47 7.25 6.11 -0.18
C LEU A 47 5.96 6.90 0.07
N LEU A 48 5.27 7.34 -0.99
CA LEU A 48 4.04 8.12 -0.86
C LEU A 48 2.87 7.28 -0.36
N GLU A 49 2.78 6.03 -0.79
CA GLU A 49 1.80 5.07 -0.26
C GLU A 49 2.03 4.86 1.25
N HIS A 50 3.27 4.59 1.65
CA HIS A 50 3.63 4.42 3.06
C HIS A 50 3.40 5.69 3.89
N LEU A 51 3.78 6.87 3.37
CA LEU A 51 3.52 8.15 4.05
C LEU A 51 2.02 8.46 4.16
N GLY A 52 1.22 7.92 3.25
CA GLY A 52 -0.24 8.02 3.24
C GLY A 52 -0.93 7.20 4.33
N GLU A 53 -0.22 6.27 4.98
CA GLU A 53 -0.75 5.52 6.11
C GLU A 53 -1.15 6.44 7.26
N SER A 54 -2.31 6.18 7.87
CA SER A 54 -2.92 7.06 8.86
C SER A 54 -2.70 6.65 10.32
N TYR A 55 -1.86 5.64 10.57
CA TYR A 55 -1.74 5.00 11.89
C TYR A 55 -1.55 6.00 13.04
N TYR A 56 -0.60 6.94 12.92
CA TYR A 56 -0.32 7.91 13.98
C TYR A 56 -1.41 8.98 14.11
N GLN A 57 -2.05 9.35 13.00
CA GLN A 57 -3.17 10.29 12.99
C GLN A 57 -4.40 9.66 13.64
N ASP A 58 -4.65 8.37 13.40
CA ASP A 58 -5.72 7.60 14.01
C ASP A 58 -5.48 7.39 15.50
N MET A 59 -4.24 7.09 15.90
CA MET A 59 -3.83 7.05 17.31
C MET A 59 -4.09 8.41 18.01
N ALA A 60 -3.73 9.53 17.36
CA ALA A 60 -4.01 10.85 17.90
C ALA A 60 -5.53 11.12 18.01
N ARG A 61 -6.33 10.70 17.03
CA ARG A 61 -7.80 10.80 17.08
C ARG A 61 -8.38 9.93 18.19
N GLN A 62 -7.87 8.72 18.40
CA GLN A 62 -8.29 7.83 19.48
C GLN A 62 -8.08 8.51 20.83
N PHE A 63 -6.90 9.07 21.05
CA PHE A 63 -6.57 9.82 22.29
C PHE A 63 -7.45 11.04 22.52
N LEU A 64 -7.95 11.68 21.46
CA LEU A 64 -8.84 12.83 21.55
C LEU A 64 -10.30 12.44 21.84
N ASN A 65 -10.72 11.25 21.43
CA ASN A 65 -12.13 10.85 21.42
C ASN A 65 -12.50 9.78 22.48
N GLU A 66 -11.53 9.05 23.02
CA GLU A 66 -11.76 8.01 24.03
C GLU A 66 -11.38 8.48 25.44
N GLU A 67 -12.18 8.12 26.44
CA GLU A 67 -11.92 8.49 27.85
C GLU A 67 -10.70 7.76 28.44
N SER A 68 -10.37 6.58 27.92
CA SER A 68 -9.26 5.74 28.40
C SER A 68 -8.72 4.89 27.25
N PRO A 69 -8.07 5.51 26.26
CA PRO A 69 -7.58 4.82 25.09
C PRO A 69 -6.56 3.76 25.49
N GLN A 70 -6.74 2.55 24.97
CA GLN A 70 -5.77 1.47 25.06
C GLN A 70 -5.19 1.25 23.67
N LEU A 71 -3.86 1.27 23.59
CA LEU A 71 -3.14 0.89 22.38
C LEU A 71 -2.63 -0.53 22.57
N ASP A 72 -2.98 -1.41 21.64
CA ASP A 72 -2.37 -2.72 21.60
C ASP A 72 -0.88 -2.59 21.24
N VAL A 73 -0.07 -3.51 21.77
CA VAL A 73 1.36 -3.57 21.43
C VAL A 73 1.48 -4.09 20.00
N TYR A 74 2.28 -3.40 19.19
CA TYR A 74 2.60 -3.86 17.84
C TYR A 74 3.25 -5.25 17.89
N ASP A 75 2.60 -6.22 17.24
CA ASP A 75 3.10 -7.58 17.07
C ASP A 75 3.55 -7.79 15.61
N PRO A 76 4.87 -7.78 15.34
CA PRO A 76 5.39 -7.92 13.98
C PRO A 76 5.04 -9.26 13.34
N GLU A 77 4.90 -10.33 14.11
CA GLU A 77 4.59 -11.66 13.59
C GLU A 77 3.13 -11.77 13.15
N THR A 78 2.22 -11.20 13.93
CA THR A 78 0.80 -11.11 13.56
C THR A 78 0.62 -10.22 12.33
N GLU A 79 1.32 -9.10 12.28
CA GLU A 79 1.28 -8.20 11.13
C GLU A 79 1.84 -8.85 9.86
N TRP A 80 2.97 -9.55 9.97
CA TRP A 80 3.55 -10.30 8.85
C TRP A 80 2.60 -11.37 8.31
N LYS A 81 1.98 -12.17 9.19
CA LYS A 81 0.96 -13.17 8.80
C LYS A 81 -0.21 -12.53 8.07
N ARG A 82 -0.71 -11.41 8.60
CA ARG A 82 -1.81 -10.65 8.01
C ARG A 82 -1.47 -10.18 6.59
N CYS A 83 -0.24 -9.70 6.35
CA CYS A 83 0.24 -9.30 5.03
C CYS A 83 0.30 -10.50 4.05
N VAL A 84 0.84 -11.63 4.49
CA VAL A 84 0.90 -12.86 3.68
C VAL A 84 -0.50 -13.35 3.32
N GLU A 85 -1.41 -13.41 4.30
CA GLU A 85 -2.79 -13.86 4.09
C GLU A 85 -3.52 -12.95 3.09
N GLN A 86 -3.36 -11.64 3.16
CA GLN A 86 -3.95 -10.71 2.20
C GLN A 86 -3.39 -10.86 0.79
N ALA A 87 -2.08 -11.08 0.65
CA ALA A 87 -1.47 -11.30 -0.65
C ALA A 87 -2.05 -12.57 -1.31
N LEU A 88 -2.17 -13.65 -0.53
CA LEU A 88 -2.77 -14.91 -1.00
C LEU A 88 -4.27 -14.77 -1.29
N SER A 89 -5.03 -14.07 -0.42
CA SER A 89 -6.47 -13.91 -0.60
C SER A 89 -6.82 -13.18 -1.90
N ARG A 90 -5.99 -12.24 -2.35
CA ARG A 90 -6.17 -11.55 -3.65
C ARG A 90 -6.08 -12.52 -4.83
N VAL A 91 -5.21 -13.53 -4.76
CA VAL A 91 -5.12 -14.58 -5.77
C VAL A 91 -6.35 -15.49 -5.68
N ASP A 92 -6.75 -15.86 -4.46
CA ASP A 92 -7.94 -16.68 -4.24
C ASP A 92 -9.24 -15.99 -4.73
N ASP A 93 -9.35 -14.66 -4.59
CA ASP A 93 -10.47 -13.89 -5.11
C ASP A 93 -10.56 -14.00 -6.63
N ALA A 94 -9.45 -13.79 -7.35
CA ALA A 94 -9.39 -13.94 -8.82
C ALA A 94 -9.73 -15.37 -9.26
N LEU A 95 -9.21 -16.37 -8.54
CA LEU A 95 -9.50 -17.79 -8.75
C LEU A 95 -10.99 -18.11 -8.54
N SER A 96 -11.59 -17.53 -7.49
CA SER A 96 -13.00 -17.73 -7.15
C SER A 96 -13.91 -17.22 -8.26
N ILE A 97 -13.61 -16.05 -8.82
CA ILE A 97 -14.32 -15.46 -9.96
C ILE A 97 -14.18 -16.40 -11.17
N ALA A 98 -12.94 -16.74 -11.54
CA ALA A 98 -12.66 -17.53 -12.73
C ALA A 98 -13.38 -18.89 -12.74
N ARG A 99 -13.49 -19.54 -11.57
CA ARG A 99 -14.10 -20.88 -11.43
C ARG A 99 -15.61 -20.91 -11.67
N VAL A 100 -16.31 -19.79 -11.47
CA VAL A 100 -17.78 -19.76 -11.52
C VAL A 100 -18.33 -18.98 -12.71
N LEU A 101 -17.46 -18.45 -13.58
CA LEU A 101 -17.88 -17.68 -14.75
C LEU A 101 -18.78 -18.49 -15.67
N THR A 102 -19.96 -17.95 -15.95
CA THR A 102 -20.85 -18.50 -16.99
C THR A 102 -20.43 -18.05 -18.38
N PRO A 103 -20.82 -18.76 -19.46
CA PRO A 103 -20.56 -18.33 -20.84
C PRO A 103 -21.02 -16.90 -21.15
N LYS A 104 -22.12 -16.45 -20.54
CA LYS A 104 -22.61 -15.08 -20.70
C LYS A 104 -21.70 -14.07 -20.01
N GLU A 105 -21.20 -14.38 -18.83
CA GLU A 105 -20.32 -13.49 -18.06
C GLU A 105 -18.93 -13.37 -18.66
N MET A 106 -18.40 -14.46 -19.23
CA MET A 106 -17.13 -14.43 -19.97
C MET A 106 -17.14 -13.43 -21.15
N ASN A 107 -18.31 -13.18 -21.75
CA ASN A 107 -18.48 -12.23 -22.85
C ASN A 107 -18.87 -10.81 -22.40
N ARG A 108 -19.00 -10.56 -21.10
CA ARG A 108 -19.27 -9.19 -20.61
C ARG A 108 -18.04 -8.32 -20.84
N THR A 109 -18.28 -7.14 -21.39
CA THR A 109 -17.25 -6.15 -21.68
C THR A 109 -17.38 -4.94 -20.77
N GLY A 110 -16.24 -4.39 -20.39
CA GLY A 110 -16.07 -3.07 -19.80
C GLY A 110 -15.10 -2.25 -20.64
N TRP A 111 -14.75 -1.07 -20.15
CA TRP A 111 -13.79 -0.17 -20.79
C TRP A 111 -12.67 0.16 -19.81
N MET A 112 -11.42 -0.04 -20.25
CA MET A 112 -10.24 0.50 -19.58
C MET A 112 -9.63 1.54 -20.51
N SER A 113 -9.65 2.80 -20.09
CA SER A 113 -9.32 3.94 -20.95
C SER A 113 -10.17 3.96 -22.24
N LEU A 114 -9.57 3.71 -23.40
CA LEU A 114 -10.25 3.69 -24.71
C LEU A 114 -10.34 2.28 -25.32
N GLU A 115 -9.93 1.26 -24.57
CA GLU A 115 -9.92 -0.12 -25.06
C GLU A 115 -11.01 -0.94 -24.35
N PRO A 116 -11.86 -1.67 -25.11
CA PRO A 116 -12.81 -2.58 -24.51
C PRO A 116 -12.07 -3.83 -24.01
N LEU A 117 -12.40 -4.27 -22.80
CA LEU A 117 -11.87 -5.50 -22.20
C LEU A 117 -13.03 -6.41 -21.79
N THR A 118 -12.85 -7.71 -21.94
CA THR A 118 -13.73 -8.72 -21.35
C THR A 118 -13.34 -9.01 -19.90
N VAL A 119 -14.21 -9.75 -19.20
CA VAL A 119 -13.88 -10.31 -17.87
C VAL A 119 -12.65 -11.21 -17.94
N LEU A 120 -12.52 -12.01 -19.01
CA LEU A 120 -11.36 -12.90 -19.19
C LEU A 120 -10.06 -12.11 -19.44
N ASP A 121 -10.12 -11.02 -20.21
CA ASP A 121 -8.94 -10.18 -20.44
C ASP A 121 -8.45 -9.55 -19.12
N THR A 122 -9.39 -9.12 -18.27
CA THR A 122 -9.06 -8.55 -16.95
C THR A 122 -8.42 -9.60 -16.03
N LEU A 123 -8.94 -10.84 -16.03
CA LEU A 123 -8.34 -11.94 -15.27
C LEU A 123 -6.95 -12.33 -15.82
N ALA A 124 -6.75 -12.27 -17.14
CA ALA A 124 -5.45 -12.52 -17.75
C ALA A 124 -4.41 -11.47 -17.33
N LEU A 125 -4.79 -10.18 -17.27
CA LEU A 125 -3.93 -9.12 -16.73
C LEU A 125 -3.58 -9.38 -15.25
N CYS A 126 -4.55 -9.84 -14.44
CA CYS A 126 -4.30 -10.21 -13.05
C CYS A 126 -3.30 -11.36 -12.93
N VAL A 127 -3.43 -12.41 -13.75
CA VAL A 127 -2.47 -13.53 -13.77
C VAL A 127 -1.08 -13.03 -14.15
N ALA A 128 -0.95 -12.26 -15.23
CA ALA A 128 0.34 -11.74 -15.67
C ALA A 128 1.04 -10.90 -14.58
N HIS A 129 0.28 -10.04 -13.88
CA HIS A 129 0.78 -9.24 -12.76
C HIS A 129 1.27 -10.10 -11.59
N VAL A 130 0.52 -11.15 -11.23
CA VAL A 130 0.94 -12.09 -10.17
C VAL A 130 2.19 -12.86 -10.58
N GLU A 131 2.27 -13.34 -11.83
CA GLU A 131 3.42 -14.08 -12.35
C GLU A 131 4.69 -13.21 -12.39
N GLU A 132 4.57 -11.94 -12.80
CA GLU A 132 5.66 -10.96 -12.79
C GLU A 132 6.24 -10.78 -11.38
N HIS A 133 5.39 -10.47 -10.41
CA HIS A 133 5.85 -10.25 -9.03
C HIS A 133 6.29 -11.53 -8.33
N LEU A 134 5.73 -12.69 -8.70
CA LEU A 134 6.23 -13.98 -8.21
C LEU A 134 7.63 -14.28 -8.75
N ALA A 135 7.90 -13.95 -10.02
CA ALA A 135 9.24 -14.05 -10.59
C ALA A 135 10.22 -13.13 -9.85
N GLN A 136 9.87 -11.87 -9.61
CA GLN A 136 10.68 -10.95 -8.81
C GLN A 136 10.95 -11.49 -7.39
N LEU A 137 9.92 -12.00 -6.72
CA LEU A 137 10.07 -12.60 -5.40
C LEU A 137 11.05 -13.78 -5.43
N LYS A 138 10.90 -14.68 -6.40
CA LYS A 138 11.68 -15.92 -6.52
C LYS A 138 13.13 -15.68 -6.96
N ASP A 139 13.33 -14.79 -7.93
CA ASP A 139 14.59 -14.65 -8.67
C ASP A 139 15.44 -13.47 -8.16
N GLU A 140 14.83 -12.45 -7.54
CA GLU A 140 15.54 -11.25 -7.06
C GLU A 140 15.51 -11.14 -5.54
N ILE A 141 14.31 -11.11 -4.95
CA ILE A 141 14.14 -10.78 -3.53
C ILE A 141 14.64 -11.92 -2.64
N ARG A 142 14.19 -13.16 -2.87
CA ARG A 142 14.61 -14.30 -2.04
C ARG A 142 16.13 -14.48 -2.00
N PRO A 143 16.86 -14.51 -3.14
CA PRO A 143 18.33 -14.58 -3.13
C PRO A 143 18.99 -13.43 -2.38
N ARG A 144 18.49 -12.19 -2.54
CA ARG A 144 19.01 -11.01 -1.84
C ARG A 144 18.93 -11.16 -0.32
N GLU A 145 17.82 -11.70 0.18
CA GLU A 145 17.61 -11.98 1.61
C GLU A 145 18.32 -13.27 2.10
N GLY A 146 19.15 -13.89 1.26
CA GLY A 146 19.86 -15.13 1.60
C GLY A 146 18.95 -16.37 1.65
N LEU A 147 17.76 -16.29 1.07
CA LEU A 147 16.83 -17.41 0.93
C LEU A 147 17.05 -18.13 -0.41
N SER A 148 16.79 -19.44 -0.45
CA SER A 148 16.82 -20.17 -1.72
C SER A 148 15.71 -19.65 -2.64
N SER A 149 15.97 -19.53 -3.93
CA SER A 149 14.89 -19.46 -4.93
C SER A 149 13.98 -20.67 -4.74
N ALA A 150 12.67 -20.42 -4.67
CA ALA A 150 11.65 -21.44 -4.45
C ALA A 150 11.56 -22.42 -5.63
#